data_AF-A0A1W6Q0B6-F1
#
_entry.id   AF-A0A1W6Q0B6-F1
#
_cell.length_a   1.000
_cell.length_b   1.000
_cell.length_c   1.000
_cell.angle_alpha   90.00
_cell.angle_beta   90.00
_cell.angle_gamma   90.00
#
_symmetry.space_group_name_H-M   'P 1'
#
loop_
_entity.id
_entity.type
_entity.pdbx_description
1 polymer ?
#
loop_
_entity_poly.entity_id
_entity_poly.type
_entity_poly.pdbx_seq_one_letter_code
_entity_poly.pdbx_strand_id
1 'polypeptide(L)'
;MIAQKDLFGAADDGFPEGFRYSQDIVPVDLQRSVLEAIPALPLKAFDFHGFEGKRRTVSFGWKYDFDSQRMRKAEAIPSWLLPIREIAARFAEIVPEALEHILVTEYAPGAPIGWHKDKSVFGRIVGISLLSSCTFRLRRRNGDKWQRRSLVLEPGSAYVMAGASRTLWEHSIPPVDRLRYSITFRELAT
;
A
#
# COMPACT_ATOMS: atom_id res chain seq x y z
N MET A 1 -18.21 -38.85 -26.60
CA MET A 1 -16.89 -38.20 -26.53
C MET A 1 -17.10 -36.84 -25.88
N ILE A 2 -16.58 -36.68 -24.67
CA ILE A 2 -16.72 -35.47 -23.84
C ILE A 2 -15.63 -34.51 -24.29
N ALA A 3 -16.02 -33.36 -24.84
CA ALA A 3 -15.09 -32.28 -25.15
C ALA A 3 -14.59 -31.66 -23.83
N GLN A 4 -13.29 -31.81 -23.60
CA GLN A 4 -12.55 -31.24 -22.50
C GLN A 4 -12.71 -29.71 -22.51
N LYS A 5 -13.30 -29.17 -21.45
CA LYS A 5 -13.35 -27.72 -21.21
C LYS A 5 -11.92 -27.20 -21.06
N ASP A 6 -11.69 -26.13 -21.78
CA ASP A 6 -10.47 -25.33 -21.83
C ASP A 6 -9.88 -25.08 -20.43
N LEU A 7 -8.63 -25.53 -20.22
CA LEU A 7 -7.92 -25.59 -18.94
C LEU A 7 -7.24 -24.25 -18.59
N PHE A 8 -7.54 -23.18 -19.32
CA PHE A 8 -6.93 -21.85 -19.17
C PHE A 8 -7.96 -20.72 -19.05
N GLY A 9 -9.13 -20.99 -18.46
CA GLY A 9 -9.93 -19.92 -17.88
C GLY A 9 -9.12 -19.25 -16.78
N ALA A 10 -8.86 -17.94 -16.90
CA ALA A 10 -8.08 -17.16 -15.94
C ALA A 10 -8.36 -17.61 -14.51
N ALA A 11 -7.36 -18.23 -13.88
CA ALA A 11 -7.49 -18.72 -12.52
C ALA A 11 -7.86 -17.52 -11.64
N ASP A 12 -9.03 -17.58 -11.02
CA ASP A 12 -9.39 -16.75 -9.88
C ASP A 12 -8.21 -16.88 -8.90
N ASP A 13 -7.34 -15.87 -8.86
CA ASP A 13 -6.02 -15.90 -8.20
C ASP A 13 -6.15 -15.96 -6.66
N GLY A 14 -7.37 -16.22 -6.18
CA GLY A 14 -7.75 -16.50 -4.81
C GLY A 14 -7.73 -15.25 -3.93
N PHE A 15 -7.29 -14.11 -4.45
CA PHE A 15 -7.27 -12.85 -3.73
C PHE A 15 -8.68 -12.29 -3.56
N PRO A 16 -8.92 -11.48 -2.51
CA PRO A 16 -10.23 -10.91 -2.31
C PRO A 16 -10.62 -9.95 -3.42
N GLU A 17 -11.92 -9.92 -3.71
CA GLU A 17 -12.51 -8.95 -4.64
C GLU A 17 -12.01 -7.52 -4.37
N GLY A 18 -11.60 -6.85 -5.44
CA GLY A 18 -11.03 -5.51 -5.42
C GLY A 18 -9.55 -5.44 -5.02
N PHE A 19 -8.89 -6.57 -4.77
CA PHE A 19 -7.42 -6.63 -4.69
C PHE A 19 -6.83 -6.94 -6.07
N ARG A 20 -5.83 -6.17 -6.50
CA ARG A 20 -4.99 -6.51 -7.66
C ARG A 20 -3.53 -6.26 -7.34
N TYR A 21 -2.63 -7.03 -7.96
CA TYR A 21 -1.18 -6.91 -7.82
C TYR A 21 -0.50 -6.93 -9.20
N SER A 22 0.58 -6.16 -9.36
CA SER A 22 1.44 -6.18 -10.55
C SER A 22 2.89 -6.03 -10.11
N GLN A 23 3.75 -6.93 -10.60
CA GLN A 23 5.14 -7.08 -10.13
C GLN A 23 6.10 -6.02 -10.67
N ASP A 24 5.88 -5.54 -11.90
CA ASP A 24 6.83 -4.65 -12.59
C ASP A 24 6.06 -3.51 -13.28
N ILE A 25 5.67 -2.52 -12.47
CA ILE A 25 4.85 -1.39 -12.94
C ILE A 25 5.56 -0.05 -12.80
N VAL A 26 6.56 0.05 -11.93
CA VAL A 26 7.38 1.25 -11.75
C VAL A 26 8.67 1.09 -12.56
N PRO A 27 8.92 1.92 -13.59
CA PRO A 27 10.16 1.84 -14.37
C PRO A 27 11.40 1.97 -13.49
N VAL A 28 12.45 1.21 -13.82
CA VAL A 28 13.69 1.14 -13.03
C VAL A 28 14.32 2.51 -12.76
N ASP A 29 14.36 3.40 -13.75
CA ASP A 29 14.92 4.74 -13.57
C ASP A 29 14.10 5.59 -12.61
N LEU A 30 12.77 5.47 -12.65
CA LEU A 30 11.89 6.15 -11.69
C LEU A 30 12.06 5.57 -10.28
N GLN A 31 12.23 4.25 -10.15
CA GLN A 31 12.56 3.64 -8.86
C GLN A 31 13.87 4.22 -8.30
N ARG A 32 14.91 4.36 -9.14
CA ARG A 32 16.20 4.94 -8.74
C ARG A 32 16.04 6.38 -8.25
N SER A 33 15.43 7.26 -9.05
CA SER A 33 15.26 8.67 -8.68
C SER A 33 14.44 8.85 -7.40
N VAL A 34 13.40 8.03 -7.20
CA VAL A 34 12.62 8.04 -5.96
C VAL A 34 13.46 7.56 -4.77
N LEU A 35 14.25 6.50 -4.93
CA LEU A 35 15.10 5.95 -3.87
C LEU A 35 16.26 6.90 -3.49
N GLU A 36 16.73 7.73 -4.41
CA GLU A 36 17.70 8.80 -4.11
C GLU A 36 17.07 9.93 -3.28
N ALA A 37 15.80 10.23 -3.49
CA ALA A 37 15.11 11.34 -2.81
C ALA A 37 14.56 10.98 -1.41
N ILE A 38 14.07 9.74 -1.21
CA ILE A 38 13.43 9.33 0.03
C ILE A 38 14.27 9.57 1.30
N PRO A 39 15.60 9.26 1.33
CA PRO A 39 16.40 9.43 2.54
C PRO A 39 16.48 10.89 3.06
N ALA A 40 16.26 11.87 2.20
CA ALA A 40 16.25 13.29 2.57
C ALA A 40 14.92 13.73 3.21
N LEU A 41 13.90 12.88 3.22
CA LEU A 41 12.62 13.18 3.85
C LEU A 41 12.72 13.19 5.39
N PRO A 42 11.93 14.02 6.08
CA PRO A 42 11.91 14.07 7.54
C PRO A 42 11.12 12.89 8.15
N LEU A 43 11.55 11.66 7.84
CA LEU A 43 10.95 10.42 8.30
C LEU A 43 11.07 10.30 9.83
N LYS A 44 9.93 10.23 10.52
CA LYS A 44 9.87 10.07 11.98
C LYS A 44 9.27 8.73 12.35
N ALA A 45 9.69 8.16 13.48
CA ALA A 45 9.08 6.96 14.03
C ALA A 45 7.56 7.13 14.07
N PHE A 46 6.83 6.11 13.63
CA PHE A 46 5.38 6.15 13.63
C PHE A 46 4.87 6.16 15.08
N ASP A 47 4.35 7.29 15.53
CA ASP A 47 3.75 7.42 16.86
C ASP A 47 2.25 7.10 16.77
N PHE A 48 1.82 6.11 17.56
CA PHE A 48 0.41 5.87 17.82
C PHE A 48 0.19 5.73 19.33
N HIS A 49 -0.38 6.76 19.94
CA HIS A 49 -0.75 6.80 21.35
C HIS A 49 0.42 6.45 22.30
N GLY A 50 1.62 6.99 22.05
CA GLY A 50 2.78 6.80 22.92
C GLY A 50 3.55 5.49 22.70
N PHE A 51 3.16 4.69 21.70
CA PHE A 51 3.97 3.57 21.21
C PHE A 51 4.73 4.00 19.96
N GLU A 52 6.06 4.07 20.06
CA GLU A 52 6.93 4.29 18.91
C GLU A 52 7.01 3.00 18.06
N GLY A 53 6.40 3.04 16.88
CA GLY A 53 6.53 2.00 15.89
C GLY A 53 7.94 1.95 15.31
N LYS A 54 8.45 0.75 15.03
CA LYS A 54 9.78 0.51 14.40
C LYS A 54 9.93 1.04 12.97
N ARG A 55 8.88 1.63 12.42
CA ARG A 55 8.83 2.16 11.05
C ARG A 55 8.86 3.66 11.11
N ARG A 56 9.53 4.29 10.15
CA ARG A 56 9.51 5.75 10.02
C ARG A 56 8.58 6.16 8.88
N THR A 57 7.85 7.25 9.07
CA THR A 57 6.83 7.70 8.10
C THR A 57 6.85 9.20 7.91
N VAL A 58 6.37 9.64 6.74
CA VAL A 58 6.00 11.02 6.45
C VAL A 58 4.78 11.01 5.52
N SER A 59 3.89 11.99 5.66
CA SER A 59 2.65 12.09 4.87
C SER A 59 2.57 13.41 4.12
N PHE A 60 2.04 13.38 2.89
CA PHE A 60 1.84 14.55 2.01
C PHE A 60 0.41 14.62 1.49
N GLY A 61 0.02 15.80 1.02
CA GLY A 61 -1.32 16.08 0.47
C GLY A 61 -2.34 16.33 1.58
N TRP A 62 -2.80 15.26 2.22
CA TRP A 62 -3.64 15.34 3.41
C TRP A 62 -3.03 14.54 4.57
N LYS A 63 -3.28 14.97 5.80
CA LYS A 63 -2.92 14.25 7.02
C LYS A 63 -4.19 14.02 7.84
N TYR A 64 -4.39 12.80 8.30
CA TYR A 64 -5.39 12.53 9.33
C TYR A 64 -4.85 13.04 10.67
N ASP A 65 -5.48 14.09 11.18
CA ASP A 65 -5.20 14.64 12.50
C ASP A 65 -5.96 13.80 13.53
N PHE A 66 -5.22 13.01 14.33
CA PHE A 66 -5.80 12.06 15.28
C PHE A 66 -6.52 12.75 16.45
N ASP A 67 -6.07 13.95 16.82
CA ASP A 67 -6.64 14.72 17.94
C ASP A 67 -8.00 15.33 17.55
N SER A 68 -8.10 15.83 16.32
CA SER A 68 -9.32 16.47 15.82
C SER A 68 -10.21 15.55 14.97
N GLN A 69 -9.78 14.31 14.72
CA GLN A 69 -10.45 13.34 13.83
C GLN A 69 -10.83 13.94 12.47
N ARG A 70 -10.00 14.85 11.96
CA ARG A 70 -10.24 15.58 10.70
C ARG A 70 -9.07 15.40 9.75
N MET A 71 -9.39 15.41 8.46
CA MET A 71 -8.37 15.53 7.42
C MET A 71 -7.94 17.00 7.36
N ARG A 72 -6.63 17.25 7.50
CA ARG A 72 -6.03 18.58 7.27
C ARG A 72 -5.13 18.52 6.05
N LYS A 73 -5.05 19.62 5.31
CA LYS A 73 -4.07 19.77 4.23
C LYS A 73 -2.67 19.65 4.83
N ALA A 74 -1.89 18.71 4.32
CA ALA A 74 -0.51 18.45 4.74
C ALA A 74 0.48 19.27 3.89
N GLU A 75 1.77 18.98 4.04
CA GLU A 75 2.80 19.46 3.13
C GLU A 75 2.43 19.14 1.67
N ALA A 76 2.76 20.07 0.78
CA ALA A 76 2.55 19.89 -0.65
C ALA A 76 3.26 18.61 -1.12
N ILE A 77 2.62 17.88 -2.04
CA ILE A 77 3.21 16.68 -2.62
C ILE A 77 4.49 17.07 -3.36
N PRO A 78 5.67 16.53 -2.99
CA PRO A 78 6.91 16.78 -3.73
C PRO A 78 6.76 16.41 -5.20
N SER A 79 7.28 17.26 -6.10
CA SER A 79 7.11 17.07 -7.55
C SER A 79 7.65 15.72 -8.04
N TRP A 80 8.71 15.20 -7.42
CA TRP A 80 9.30 13.90 -7.74
C TRP A 80 8.40 12.70 -7.38
N LEU A 81 7.36 12.89 -6.55
CA LEU A 81 6.33 11.88 -6.26
C LEU A 81 5.17 11.90 -7.27
N LEU A 82 5.06 12.92 -8.12
CA LEU A 82 3.94 13.01 -9.07
C LEU A 82 3.97 11.90 -10.14
N PRO A 83 5.11 11.55 -10.77
CA PRO A 83 5.14 10.47 -11.76
C PRO A 83 4.72 9.11 -11.18
N ILE A 84 5.12 8.80 -9.94
CA ILE A 84 4.73 7.54 -9.30
C ILE A 84 3.26 7.56 -8.84
N ARG A 85 2.71 8.75 -8.53
CA ARG A 85 1.26 8.94 -8.31
C ARG A 85 0.47 8.67 -9.59
N GLU A 86 0.93 9.10 -10.75
CA GLU A 86 0.28 8.82 -12.03
C GLU A 86 0.24 7.31 -12.33
N ILE A 87 1.34 6.60 -12.08
CA ILE A 87 1.40 5.14 -12.21
C ILE A 87 0.39 4.48 -11.27
N ALA A 88 0.37 4.89 -10.00
CA ALA A 88 -0.55 4.36 -9.00
C ALA A 88 -2.02 4.59 -9.37
N ALA A 89 -2.34 5.79 -9.87
CA ALA A 89 -3.69 6.17 -10.26
C ALA A 89 -4.17 5.40 -11.50
N ARG A 90 -3.32 5.31 -12.53
CA ARG A 90 -3.59 4.48 -13.71
C ARG A 90 -3.80 3.02 -13.32
N PHE A 91 -2.97 2.50 -12.42
CA PHE A 91 -3.12 1.12 -11.95
C PHE A 91 -4.44 0.90 -11.20
N ALA A 92 -4.90 1.89 -10.43
CA ALA A 92 -6.18 1.86 -9.72
C ALA A 92 -7.39 2.31 -10.56
N GLU A 93 -7.18 2.63 -11.84
CA GLU A 93 -8.21 3.09 -12.78
C GLU A 93 -8.96 4.34 -12.30
N ILE A 94 -8.20 5.29 -11.75
CA ILE A 94 -8.70 6.59 -11.28
C ILE A 94 -7.78 7.72 -11.76
N VAL A 95 -8.25 8.96 -11.63
CA VAL A 95 -7.43 10.15 -11.92
C VAL A 95 -6.38 10.36 -10.81
N PRO A 96 -5.15 10.85 -11.13
CA PRO A 96 -4.10 11.08 -10.14
C PRO A 96 -4.49 11.99 -8.96
N GLU A 97 -5.37 12.95 -9.22
CA GLU A 97 -5.86 13.92 -8.24
C GLU A 97 -6.75 13.27 -7.17
N ALA A 98 -7.38 12.13 -7.48
CA ALA A 98 -8.14 11.37 -6.51
C ALA A 98 -7.24 10.72 -5.45
N LEU A 99 -5.94 10.51 -5.74
CA LEU A 99 -4.96 10.04 -4.76
C LEU A 99 -4.41 11.20 -3.94
N GLU A 100 -5.26 11.70 -3.07
CA GLU A 100 -5.06 12.93 -2.30
C GLU A 100 -4.07 12.77 -1.12
N HIS A 101 -3.93 11.56 -0.58
CA HIS A 101 -3.01 11.28 0.53
C HIS A 101 -1.86 10.38 0.08
N ILE A 102 -0.63 10.77 0.40
CA ILE A 102 0.58 9.96 0.17
C ILE A 102 1.27 9.69 1.51
N LEU A 103 1.56 8.43 1.80
CA LEU A 103 2.37 8.00 2.94
C LEU A 103 3.66 7.35 2.43
N VAL A 104 4.81 7.98 2.70
CA VAL A 104 6.10 7.32 2.51
C VAL A 104 6.46 6.63 3.81
N THR A 105 6.80 5.34 3.75
CA THR A 105 7.19 4.53 4.91
C THR A 105 8.52 3.85 4.69
N GLU A 106 9.40 3.96 5.68
CA GLU A 106 10.62 3.19 5.80
C GLU A 106 10.44 2.04 6.78
N TYR A 107 10.81 0.84 6.33
CA TYR A 107 10.90 -0.36 7.13
C TYR A 107 12.38 -0.73 7.24
N ALA A 108 12.98 -0.45 8.40
CA ALA A 108 14.29 -1.01 8.74
C ALA A 108 14.18 -2.54 8.96
N PRO A 109 15.28 -3.30 8.87
CA PRO A 109 15.28 -4.72 9.23
C PRO A 109 14.64 -4.97 10.60
N GLY A 110 13.74 -5.95 10.66
CA GLY A 110 12.97 -6.29 11.85
C GLY A 110 11.72 -5.44 12.07
N ALA A 111 11.43 -4.42 11.26
CA ALA A 111 10.26 -3.56 11.41
C ALA A 111 9.00 -4.21 10.81
N PRO A 112 7.92 -4.41 11.60
CA PRO A 112 6.65 -4.96 11.10
C PRO A 112 5.57 -3.89 10.96
N ILE A 113 4.44 -4.28 10.35
CA ILE A 113 3.13 -3.69 10.66
C ILE A 113 2.14 -4.80 10.98
N GLY A 114 1.51 -4.68 12.15
CA GLY A 114 0.49 -5.62 12.61
C GLY A 114 -0.75 -5.64 11.71
N TRP A 115 -1.66 -6.58 12.00
CA TRP A 115 -2.93 -6.66 11.30
C TRP A 115 -3.75 -5.41 11.53
N HIS A 116 -4.15 -4.75 10.45
CA HIS A 116 -4.94 -3.53 10.50
C HIS A 116 -5.73 -3.35 9.20
N LYS A 117 -6.69 -2.42 9.25
CA LYS A 117 -7.30 -1.81 8.07
C LYS A 117 -6.94 -0.33 8.08
N ASP A 118 -6.74 0.26 6.92
CA ASP A 118 -6.67 1.71 6.83
C ASP A 118 -7.98 2.35 7.31
N LYS A 119 -7.84 3.56 7.87
CA LYS A 119 -8.94 4.35 8.44
C LYS A 119 -10.08 4.48 7.44
N SER A 120 -11.33 4.37 7.91
CA SER A 120 -12.55 4.38 7.08
C SER A 120 -12.69 5.59 6.16
N VAL A 121 -12.05 6.72 6.52
CA VAL A 121 -11.99 7.94 5.70
C VAL A 121 -11.33 7.75 4.33
N PHE A 122 -10.59 6.67 4.10
CA PHE A 122 -9.96 6.39 2.82
C PHE A 122 -10.81 5.45 1.95
N GLY A 123 -10.91 5.73 0.65
CA GLY A 123 -11.53 4.88 -0.37
C GLY A 123 -10.56 3.81 -0.85
N ARG A 124 -10.17 3.88 -2.13
CA ARG A 124 -9.12 3.02 -2.71
C ARG A 124 -7.74 3.32 -2.12
N ILE A 125 -6.92 2.28 -2.07
CA ILE A 125 -5.55 2.32 -1.54
C ILE A 125 -4.62 1.65 -2.53
N VAL A 126 -3.53 2.33 -2.89
CA VAL A 126 -2.49 1.78 -3.77
C VAL A 126 -1.16 1.79 -3.02
N GLY A 127 -0.52 0.65 -2.90
CA GLY A 127 0.81 0.55 -2.32
C GLY A 127 1.85 0.23 -3.38
N ILE A 128 2.89 1.05 -3.45
CA ILE A 128 4.10 0.78 -4.23
C ILE A 128 5.19 0.24 -3.30
N SER A 129 5.86 -0.84 -3.71
CA SER A 129 6.97 -1.47 -2.98
C SER A 129 8.30 -1.12 -3.65
N LEU A 130 9.32 -0.74 -2.89
CA LEU A 130 10.61 -0.30 -3.40
C LEU A 130 11.78 -0.91 -2.61
N LEU A 131 12.95 -0.98 -3.27
CA LEU A 131 14.24 -1.46 -2.77
C LEU A 131 14.33 -2.96 -2.46
N SER A 132 13.51 -3.47 -1.54
CA SER A 132 13.53 -4.89 -1.15
C SER A 132 12.13 -5.49 -1.16
N SER A 133 12.04 -6.78 -1.47
CA SER A 133 10.78 -7.52 -1.41
C SER A 133 10.28 -7.65 0.03
N CYS A 134 8.98 -7.90 0.21
CA CYS A 134 8.44 -8.32 1.50
C CYS A 134 7.23 -9.24 1.35
N THR A 135 6.96 -10.06 2.36
CA THR A 135 5.68 -10.76 2.45
C THR A 135 4.57 -9.78 2.84
N PHE A 136 3.54 -9.66 2.03
CA PHE A 136 2.30 -8.96 2.37
C PHE A 136 1.21 -10.00 2.65
N ARG A 137 0.44 -9.78 3.71
CA ARG A 137 -0.58 -10.75 4.13
C ARG A 137 -1.92 -10.06 4.25
N LEU A 138 -2.96 -10.77 3.84
CA LEU A 138 -4.36 -10.39 3.95
C LEU A 138 -5.09 -11.41 4.82
N ARG A 139 -6.02 -10.95 5.67
CA ARG A 139 -6.95 -11.83 6.38
C ARG A 139 -8.32 -11.21 6.58
N ARG A 140 -9.35 -12.04 6.65
CA ARG A 140 -10.67 -11.65 7.19
C ARG A 140 -11.24 -12.76 8.07
N ARG A 141 -12.09 -12.39 9.03
CA ARG A 141 -12.91 -13.37 9.75
C ARG A 141 -13.98 -13.93 8.80
N ASN A 142 -14.24 -15.23 8.94
CA ASN A 142 -15.29 -15.95 8.26
C ASN A 142 -15.88 -16.95 9.26
N GLY A 143 -16.90 -16.51 10.01
CA GLY A 143 -17.36 -17.19 11.23
C GLY A 143 -16.22 -17.30 12.26
N ASP A 144 -16.02 -18.51 12.79
CA ASP A 144 -14.96 -18.81 13.76
C ASP A 144 -13.57 -19.00 13.13
N LYS A 145 -13.49 -19.02 11.79
CA LYS A 145 -12.24 -19.23 11.06
C LYS A 145 -11.73 -17.92 10.46
N TRP A 146 -10.45 -17.94 10.11
CA TRP A 146 -9.80 -16.86 9.37
C TRP A 146 -9.51 -17.31 7.95
N GLN A 147 -9.97 -16.54 6.97
CA GLN A 147 -9.46 -16.63 5.60
C GLN A 147 -8.17 -15.83 5.52
N ARG A 148 -7.15 -16.38 4.84
CA ARG A 148 -5.83 -15.75 4.71
C ARG A 148 -5.30 -15.88 3.30
N ARG A 149 -4.59 -14.85 2.85
CA ARG A 149 -3.79 -14.83 1.62
C ARG A 149 -2.46 -14.15 1.92
N SER A 150 -1.43 -14.56 1.20
CA SER A 150 -0.11 -13.96 1.29
C SER A 150 0.49 -13.88 -0.11
N LEU A 151 1.27 -12.84 -0.35
CA LEU A 151 2.08 -12.70 -1.55
C LEU A 151 3.40 -12.03 -1.22
N VAL A 152 4.36 -12.14 -2.12
CA VAL A 152 5.58 -11.34 -2.08
C VAL A 152 5.33 -10.09 -2.91
N LEU A 153 5.53 -8.92 -2.30
CA LEU A 153 5.58 -7.65 -3.02
C LEU A 153 7.03 -7.41 -3.45
N GLU A 154 7.29 -7.48 -4.75
CA GLU A 154 8.63 -7.27 -5.31
C GLU A 154 9.00 -5.79 -5.38
N PRO A 155 10.29 -5.41 -5.42
CA PRO A 155 10.69 -4.03 -5.72
C PRO A 155 10.12 -3.58 -7.07
N GLY A 156 9.54 -2.38 -7.13
CA GLY A 156 8.90 -1.84 -8.33
C GLY A 156 7.47 -2.30 -8.57
N SER A 157 6.92 -3.12 -7.66
CA SER A 157 5.55 -3.62 -7.74
C SER A 157 4.52 -2.65 -7.18
N ALA A 158 3.26 -2.85 -7.58
CA ALA A 158 2.10 -2.21 -6.98
C ALA A 158 1.03 -3.22 -6.57
N TYR A 159 0.30 -2.91 -5.50
CA TYR A 159 -1.00 -3.50 -5.22
C TYR A 159 -2.06 -2.41 -5.06
N VAL A 160 -3.32 -2.75 -5.36
CA VAL A 160 -4.49 -1.92 -5.07
C VAL A 160 -5.45 -2.70 -4.19
N MET A 161 -6.05 -2.02 -3.22
CA MET A 161 -7.15 -2.50 -2.39
C MET A 161 -8.35 -1.59 -2.58
N ALA A 162 -9.42 -2.13 -3.14
CA ALA A 162 -10.72 -1.49 -3.35
C ALA A 162 -11.86 -2.39 -2.86
N GLY A 163 -13.05 -1.83 -2.65
CA GLY A 163 -14.25 -2.60 -2.32
C GLY A 163 -14.06 -3.53 -1.11
N ALA A 164 -14.33 -4.82 -1.30
CA ALA A 164 -14.25 -5.83 -0.24
C ALA A 164 -12.85 -5.98 0.35
N SER A 165 -11.79 -6.02 -0.48
CA SER A 165 -10.40 -6.11 -0.01
C SER A 165 -10.03 -4.95 0.92
N ARG A 166 -10.53 -3.74 0.67
CA ARG A 166 -10.25 -2.57 1.52
C ARG A 166 -11.10 -2.51 2.79
N THR A 167 -12.36 -2.97 2.73
CA THR A 167 -13.35 -2.75 3.80
C THR A 167 -13.45 -3.92 4.77
N LEU A 168 -13.33 -5.15 4.25
CA LEU A 168 -13.56 -6.39 5.00
C LEU A 168 -12.27 -7.08 5.42
N TRP A 169 -11.16 -6.84 4.72
CA TRP A 169 -9.88 -7.52 4.98
C TRP A 169 -8.91 -6.63 5.75
N GLU A 170 -8.25 -7.22 6.73
CA GLU A 170 -7.05 -6.68 7.36
C GLU A 170 -5.82 -7.08 6.55
N HIS A 171 -4.78 -6.28 6.66
CA HIS A 171 -3.48 -6.62 6.10
C HIS A 171 -2.34 -6.38 7.10
N SER A 172 -1.21 -7.02 6.85
CA SER A 172 0.00 -6.90 7.65
C SER A 172 1.26 -7.18 6.84
N ILE A 173 2.39 -6.69 7.35
CA ILE A 173 3.74 -7.06 6.90
C ILE A 173 4.46 -7.59 8.14
N PRO A 174 4.93 -8.86 8.15
CA PRO A 174 5.78 -9.37 9.22
C PRO A 174 7.11 -8.59 9.26
N PRO A 175 7.99 -8.81 10.27
CA PRO A 175 9.32 -8.21 10.27
C PRO A 175 10.03 -8.44 8.93
N VAL A 176 10.57 -7.37 8.34
CA VAL A 176 11.31 -7.45 7.06
C VAL A 176 12.78 -7.77 7.31
N ASP A 177 13.44 -8.49 6.39
CA ASP A 177 14.85 -8.87 6.56
C ASP A 177 15.83 -7.79 6.10
N ARG A 178 15.39 -6.93 5.17
CA ARG A 178 16.20 -5.87 4.53
C ARG A 178 15.45 -4.54 4.57
N LEU A 179 16.20 -3.45 4.44
CA LEU A 179 15.63 -2.11 4.29
C LEU A 179 14.65 -2.11 3.11
N ARG A 180 13.43 -1.65 3.38
CA ARG A 180 12.37 -1.54 2.40
C ARG A 180 11.69 -0.18 2.51
N TYR A 181 11.35 0.39 1.37
CA TYR A 181 10.48 1.55 1.29
C TYR A 181 9.13 1.17 0.70
N SER A 182 8.08 1.87 1.13
CA SER A 182 6.81 1.86 0.43
C SER A 182 6.23 3.24 0.31
N ILE A 183 5.53 3.48 -0.79
CA ILE A 183 4.73 4.68 -1.00
C ILE A 183 3.28 4.24 -1.12
N THR A 184 2.45 4.63 -0.15
CA THR A 184 1.02 4.32 -0.13
C THR A 184 0.22 5.55 -0.52
N PHE A 185 -0.54 5.42 -1.60
CA PHE A 185 -1.50 6.41 -2.07
C PHE A 185 -2.90 6.04 -1.61
N ARG A 186 -3.68 7.03 -1.19
CA ARG A 186 -5.05 6.82 -0.76
C ARG A 186 -5.98 7.86 -1.35
N GLU A 187 -7.10 7.36 -1.84
CA GLU A 187 -8.29 8.15 -2.18
C GLU A 187 -9.08 8.47 -0.91
N LEU A 188 -9.75 9.62 -0.84
CA LEU A 188 -10.72 9.89 0.22
C LEU A 188 -12.04 9.19 -0.08
N ALA A 189 -12.63 8.55 0.93
CA ALA A 189 -13.95 7.96 0.80
C ALA A 189 -14.98 9.08 0.67
N THR A 190 -15.83 8.98 -0.35
CA THR A 190 -17.04 9.80 -0.53
C THR A 190 -18.18 9.32 0.36
#